data_AF-A0A2N8UF70-F1
#
_entry.id   AF-A0A2N8UF70-F1
#
_cell.length_a   1.000
_cell.length_b   1.000
_cell.length_c   1.000
_cell.angle_alpha   90.00
_cell.angle_beta   90.00
_cell.angle_gamma   90.00
#
_symmetry.space_group_name_H-M   'P 1'
#
loop_
_entity.id
_entity.type
_entity.pdbx_description
1 polymer ?
#
loop_
_entity_poly.entity_id
_entity_poly.type
_entity_poly.pdbx_seq_one_letter_code
_entity_poly.pdbx_strand_id
1 'polypeptide(L)'
;MSMQETVQKVLDAATADLSQPNAVPGAVVYIADKTGQQVAWACAGVKQAGKDAPMTKDSVFWMASCTKLVTAIACMQLVEQGKVDLQSPVTRYVPELEEVTMLDGSKPKRVPTVWNCLTHTAGLAYSAFSRALKEHDEAKGRKVSNSFDTKKAGIWGPYVSEPGTEWEYSQAMDWVGLVVGKVSGLSLDEYFQKNIFAPLGIESMSFLPKSAGLSDKLVGSHHRGTDGIISANEHWIEQDEAQIEIQMGGAGLWGNAAEYCQILVALLNGGTHPKSGGTILSSESVAELIKPQLDGKLANDVDHEFVTEDANISHSLDGCTAKGAPKSWAFGGLRVLVPHPMAKRSANSLFWCGIQNSYWWADFDEGTCGMVQTQIGPFLDMGTLGIFGEIETRVHAAYAS
;
A
#
# COMPACT_ATOMS: atom_id res chain seq x y z
N MET A 1 25.93 13.71 12.70
CA MET A 1 24.90 12.80 13.25
C MET A 1 24.76 11.68 12.25
N SER A 2 24.87 10.43 12.69
CA SER A 2 24.65 9.27 11.84
C SER A 2 23.19 9.20 11.37
N MET A 3 22.91 8.39 10.34
CA MET A 3 21.53 8.15 9.90
C MET A 3 20.69 7.58 11.05
N GLN A 4 21.26 6.64 11.82
CA GLN A 4 20.64 6.04 13.00
C GLN A 4 20.22 7.06 14.06
N GLU A 5 21.14 7.97 14.46
CA GLU A 5 20.84 9.03 15.43
C GLU A 5 19.79 10.00 14.90
N THR A 6 19.83 10.29 13.60
CA THR A 6 18.88 11.20 12.96
C THR A 6 17.47 10.62 13.00
N VAL A 7 17.29 9.38 12.58
CA VAL A 7 15.99 8.71 12.56
C VAL A 7 15.40 8.61 13.98
N GLN A 8 16.21 8.25 14.98
CA GLN A 8 15.74 8.20 16.37
C GLN A 8 15.28 9.59 16.85
N LYS A 9 16.07 10.64 16.60
CA LYS A 9 15.73 12.00 17.02
C LYS A 9 14.43 12.51 16.41
N VAL A 10 14.17 12.20 15.13
CA VAL A 10 12.91 12.56 14.46
C VAL A 10 11.72 11.88 15.14
N LEU A 11 11.82 10.59 15.45
CA LEU A 11 10.73 9.86 16.11
C LEU A 11 10.53 10.28 17.56
N ASP A 12 11.61 10.52 18.31
CA ASP A 12 11.53 11.02 19.69
C ASP A 12 10.79 12.36 19.73
N ALA A 13 11.15 13.29 18.84
CA ALA A 13 10.49 14.59 18.75
C ALA A 13 9.00 14.48 18.39
N ALA A 14 8.66 13.59 17.46
CA ALA A 14 7.27 13.40 17.01
C ALA A 14 6.41 12.68 18.05
N THR A 15 6.99 11.95 19.00
CA THR A 15 6.24 11.14 19.99
C THR A 15 6.32 11.67 21.42
N ALA A 16 7.12 12.71 21.67
CA ALA A 16 7.40 13.24 23.00
C ALA A 16 6.17 13.80 23.74
N ASP A 17 5.25 14.44 23.01
CA ASP A 17 4.09 15.12 23.57
C ASP A 17 2.93 15.11 22.57
N LEU A 18 1.92 14.27 22.82
CA LEU A 18 0.75 14.13 21.95
C LEU A 18 -0.14 15.37 21.87
N SER A 19 0.08 16.38 22.72
CA SER A 19 -0.62 17.66 22.63
C SER A 19 -0.07 18.57 21.53
N GLN A 20 1.11 18.25 20.97
CA GLN A 20 1.69 19.03 19.88
C GLN A 20 0.97 18.76 18.54
N PRO A 21 0.77 19.78 17.69
CA PRO A 21 0.01 19.64 16.44
C PRO A 21 0.48 18.54 15.48
N ASN A 22 1.79 18.27 15.46
CA ASN A 22 2.41 17.30 14.56
C ASN A 22 2.88 16.03 15.29
N ALA A 23 2.39 15.80 16.51
CA ALA A 23 2.76 14.60 17.26
C ALA A 23 2.10 13.35 16.69
N VAL A 24 2.69 12.18 16.89
CA VAL A 24 2.09 10.88 16.55
C VAL A 24 2.14 9.94 17.75
N PRO A 25 1.16 9.03 17.92
CA PRO A 25 1.13 8.10 19.06
C PRO A 25 2.37 7.22 19.14
N GLY A 26 2.84 6.76 17.98
CA GLY A 26 4.04 5.96 17.84
C GLY A 26 4.34 5.69 16.38
N ALA A 27 5.60 5.36 16.11
CA ALA A 27 6.10 5.12 14.77
C ALA A 27 7.25 4.12 14.79
N VAL A 28 7.42 3.42 13.67
CA VAL A 28 8.58 2.56 13.39
C VAL A 28 9.15 2.95 12.04
N VAL A 29 10.47 3.03 11.94
CA VAL A 29 11.18 3.31 10.70
C VAL A 29 12.22 2.23 10.49
N TYR A 30 12.34 1.76 9.25
CA TYR A 30 13.40 0.86 8.83
C TYR A 30 13.95 1.28 7.47
N ILE A 31 15.27 1.33 7.33
CA ILE A 31 15.98 1.69 6.10
C ILE A 31 17.04 0.62 5.84
N ALA A 32 17.10 0.16 4.60
CA ALA A 32 18.08 -0.80 4.13
C ALA A 32 18.67 -0.40 2.78
N ASP A 33 19.85 -0.92 2.47
CA ASP A 33 20.44 -0.82 1.14
C ASP A 33 20.32 -2.13 0.36
N LYS A 34 20.68 -2.10 -0.92
CA LYS A 34 20.66 -3.25 -1.82
C LYS A 34 21.58 -4.40 -1.38
N THR A 35 22.48 -4.23 -0.42
CA THR A 35 23.25 -5.36 0.13
C THR A 35 22.46 -6.14 1.19
N GLY A 36 21.25 -5.67 1.52
CA GLY A 36 20.44 -6.13 2.64
C GLY A 36 20.97 -5.65 3.98
N GLN A 37 21.89 -4.67 3.99
CA GLN A 37 22.39 -4.08 5.24
C GLN A 37 21.34 -3.11 5.78
N GLN A 38 21.06 -3.23 7.08
CA GLN A 38 20.27 -2.25 7.80
C GLN A 38 21.10 -0.97 7.92
N VAL A 39 20.65 0.10 7.28
CA VAL A 39 21.28 1.43 7.30
C VAL A 39 20.90 2.15 8.59
N ALA A 40 19.61 2.12 8.94
CA ALA A 40 19.08 2.67 10.18
C ALA A 40 17.71 2.06 10.51
N TRP A 41 17.35 2.05 11.78
CA TRP A 41 15.99 1.74 12.21
C TRP A 41 15.69 2.46 13.53
N ALA A 42 14.44 2.84 13.77
CA ALA A 42 14.05 3.35 15.08
C ALA A 42 12.59 3.02 15.37
N CYS A 43 12.23 3.07 16.65
CA CYS A 43 10.84 3.11 17.09
C CYS A 43 10.71 4.12 18.22
N ALA A 44 9.55 4.75 18.33
CA ALA A 44 9.21 5.62 19.45
C ALA A 44 7.71 5.63 19.69
N GLY A 45 7.30 6.08 20.89
CA GLY A 45 5.89 6.15 21.29
C GLY A 45 5.29 4.80 21.67
N VAL A 46 3.96 4.71 21.59
CA VAL A 46 3.14 3.61 22.10
C VAL A 46 2.30 2.96 21.00
N LYS A 47 1.98 1.68 21.18
CA LYS A 47 1.11 0.91 20.26
C LYS A 47 -0.34 1.41 20.26
N GLN A 48 -0.78 2.03 21.36
CA GLN A 48 -2.13 2.57 21.50
C GLN A 48 -2.12 3.80 22.41
N ALA A 49 -2.67 4.92 21.93
CA ALA A 49 -2.82 6.14 22.72
C ALA A 49 -3.60 5.87 24.01
N GLY A 50 -3.11 6.43 25.12
CA GLY A 50 -3.68 6.21 26.46
C GLY A 50 -3.30 4.87 27.11
N LYS A 51 -2.38 4.10 26.51
CA LYS A 51 -1.80 2.89 27.10
C LYS A 51 -0.26 2.98 27.12
N ASP A 52 0.35 2.19 27.98
CA ASP A 52 1.80 2.22 28.21
C ASP A 52 2.61 1.23 27.33
N ALA A 53 1.94 0.43 26.49
CA ALA A 53 2.61 -0.57 25.66
C ALA A 53 3.48 0.12 24.59
N PRO A 54 4.82 0.03 24.66
CA PRO A 54 5.70 0.77 23.76
C PRO A 54 5.70 0.17 22.36
N MET A 55 6.00 1.01 21.36
CA MET A 55 6.40 0.52 20.05
C MET A 55 7.70 -0.29 20.16
N THR A 56 7.79 -1.34 19.36
CA THR A 56 8.98 -2.16 19.21
C THR A 56 9.33 -2.31 17.73
N LYS A 57 10.55 -2.77 17.43
CA LYS A 57 10.98 -3.01 16.04
C LYS A 57 10.06 -3.98 15.29
N ASP A 58 9.48 -4.92 16.03
CA ASP A 58 8.60 -5.98 15.53
C ASP A 58 7.10 -5.67 15.73
N SER A 59 6.75 -4.42 16.07
CA SER A 59 5.36 -3.96 16.04
C SER A 59 4.73 -4.24 14.66
N VAL A 60 3.54 -4.84 14.66
CA VAL A 60 2.81 -5.25 13.46
C VAL A 60 1.66 -4.27 13.20
N PHE A 61 1.69 -3.65 12.04
CA PHE A 61 0.74 -2.63 11.60
C PHE A 61 -0.22 -3.22 10.57
N TRP A 62 -1.45 -2.71 10.51
CA TRP A 62 -2.26 -2.91 9.31
C TRP A 62 -1.63 -2.07 8.19
N MET A 63 -1.20 -2.75 7.13
CA MET A 63 -0.43 -2.11 6.07
C MET A 63 -1.29 -1.40 5.03
N ALA A 64 -2.60 -1.68 5.04
CA ALA A 64 -3.54 -1.15 4.06
C ALA A 64 -2.95 -1.27 2.64
N SER A 65 -2.91 -0.16 1.90
CA SER A 65 -2.48 -0.13 0.50
C SER A 65 -1.02 -0.50 0.24
N CYS A 66 -0.14 -0.62 1.24
CA CYS A 66 1.19 -1.21 1.04
C CYS A 66 1.12 -2.70 0.67
N THR A 67 -0.03 -3.36 0.90
CA THR A 67 -0.33 -4.74 0.44
C THR A 67 -0.23 -4.89 -1.08
N LYS A 68 -0.56 -3.82 -1.84
CA LYS A 68 -0.67 -3.86 -3.30
C LYS A 68 0.62 -4.33 -3.99
N LEU A 69 1.78 -3.90 -3.50
CA LEU A 69 3.07 -4.34 -4.05
C LEU A 69 3.23 -5.85 -3.95
N VAL A 70 2.87 -6.44 -2.81
CA VAL A 70 2.98 -7.89 -2.58
C VAL A 70 2.01 -8.67 -3.48
N THR A 71 0.79 -8.15 -3.66
CA THR A 71 -0.19 -8.69 -4.61
C THR A 71 0.28 -8.60 -6.07
N ALA A 72 0.90 -7.49 -6.45
CA ALA A 72 1.48 -7.33 -7.78
C ALA A 72 2.62 -8.33 -8.04
N ILE A 73 3.51 -8.54 -7.05
CA ILE A 73 4.55 -9.57 -7.10
C ILE A 73 3.94 -10.96 -7.31
N ALA A 74 2.93 -11.32 -6.51
CA ALA A 74 2.25 -12.61 -6.62
C ALA A 74 1.60 -12.82 -8.00
N CYS A 75 0.97 -11.79 -8.56
CA CYS A 75 0.43 -11.83 -9.91
C CYS A 75 1.54 -12.01 -10.95
N MET A 76 2.64 -11.26 -10.85
CA MET A 76 3.76 -11.35 -11.77
C MET A 76 4.45 -12.73 -11.72
N GLN A 77 4.53 -13.37 -10.55
CA GLN A 77 4.98 -14.78 -10.45
C GLN A 77 4.13 -15.73 -11.30
N LEU A 78 2.80 -15.51 -11.35
CA LEU A 78 1.91 -16.32 -12.18
C LEU A 78 1.99 -15.97 -13.67
N VAL A 79 2.33 -14.71 -14.00
CA VAL A 79 2.64 -14.28 -15.37
C VAL A 79 3.93 -14.94 -15.86
N GLU A 80 4.99 -14.96 -15.06
CA GLU A 80 6.24 -15.66 -15.36
C GLU A 80 6.02 -17.16 -15.65
N GLN A 81 5.12 -17.78 -14.90
CA GLN A 81 4.75 -19.19 -15.06
C GLN A 81 3.85 -19.43 -16.27
N GLY A 82 3.46 -18.39 -17.03
CA GLY A 82 2.52 -18.47 -18.15
C GLY A 82 1.08 -18.83 -17.74
N LYS A 83 0.74 -18.70 -16.46
CA LYS A 83 -0.59 -19.03 -15.91
C LYS A 83 -1.56 -17.85 -15.97
N VAL A 84 -1.04 -16.63 -15.86
CA VAL A 84 -1.80 -15.39 -16.02
C VAL A 84 -1.30 -14.65 -17.25
N ASP A 85 -2.23 -14.23 -18.09
CA ASP A 85 -1.98 -13.32 -19.20
C ASP A 85 -2.55 -11.95 -18.84
N LEU A 86 -1.68 -10.94 -18.84
CA LEU A 86 -2.01 -9.57 -18.48
C LEU A 86 -3.12 -8.97 -19.35
N GLN A 87 -3.21 -9.39 -20.62
CA GLN A 87 -4.20 -8.87 -21.57
C GLN A 87 -5.51 -9.66 -21.59
N SER A 88 -5.57 -10.77 -20.84
CA SER A 88 -6.82 -11.52 -20.71
C SER A 88 -7.82 -10.76 -19.83
N PRO A 89 -9.13 -10.79 -20.17
CA PRO A 89 -10.18 -10.28 -19.29
C PRO A 89 -10.09 -10.92 -17.91
N VAL A 90 -10.26 -10.12 -16.85
CA VAL A 90 -10.19 -10.62 -15.47
C VAL A 90 -11.23 -11.73 -15.19
N THR A 91 -12.37 -11.68 -15.87
CA THR A 91 -13.43 -12.69 -15.78
C THR A 91 -13.04 -14.06 -16.31
N ARG A 92 -11.97 -14.15 -17.12
CA ARG A 92 -11.37 -15.44 -17.49
C ARG A 92 -10.95 -16.25 -16.27
N TYR A 93 -10.48 -15.57 -15.23
CA TYR A 93 -9.97 -16.17 -13.99
C TYR A 93 -10.98 -16.11 -12.85
N VAL A 94 -11.81 -15.05 -12.82
CA VAL A 94 -12.84 -14.84 -11.80
C VAL A 94 -14.18 -14.55 -12.50
N PRO A 95 -14.89 -15.59 -13.00
CA PRO A 95 -16.11 -15.41 -13.81
C PRO A 95 -17.23 -14.63 -13.09
N GLU A 96 -17.25 -14.70 -11.76
CA GLU A 96 -18.21 -13.98 -10.90
C GLU A 96 -18.14 -12.44 -11.05
N LEU A 97 -17.08 -11.90 -11.66
CA LEU A 97 -16.94 -10.48 -11.94
C LEU A 97 -17.76 -10.01 -13.16
N GLU A 98 -18.35 -10.93 -13.94
CA GLU A 98 -19.29 -10.59 -15.02
C GLU A 98 -20.59 -9.93 -14.52
N GLU A 99 -20.89 -10.09 -13.22
CA GLU A 99 -22.05 -9.51 -12.55
C GLU A 99 -21.89 -8.02 -12.26
N VAL A 100 -20.67 -7.47 -12.33
CA VAL A 100 -20.40 -6.07 -12.01
C VAL A 100 -20.95 -5.15 -13.10
N THR A 101 -21.78 -4.19 -12.70
CA THR A 101 -22.44 -3.22 -13.58
C THR A 101 -21.81 -1.85 -13.47
N MET A 102 -22.19 -0.95 -14.37
CA MET A 102 -22.03 0.50 -14.17
C MET A 102 -22.91 0.99 -13.01
N LEU A 103 -22.68 2.21 -12.52
CA LEU A 103 -23.48 2.85 -11.46
C LEU A 103 -24.98 2.91 -11.77
N ASP A 104 -25.38 3.03 -13.04
CA ASP A 104 -26.77 3.07 -13.48
C ASP A 104 -27.40 1.67 -13.69
N GLY A 105 -26.66 0.61 -13.39
CA GLY A 105 -27.09 -0.78 -13.56
C GLY A 105 -26.91 -1.33 -14.98
N SER A 106 -26.41 -0.54 -15.93
CA SER A 106 -26.09 -1.02 -17.28
C SER A 106 -24.83 -1.90 -17.29
N LYS A 107 -24.66 -2.71 -18.34
CA LYS A 107 -23.43 -3.49 -18.54
C LYS A 107 -22.31 -2.59 -19.05
N PRO A 108 -21.06 -2.78 -18.59
CA PRO A 108 -19.92 -2.07 -19.17
C PRO A 108 -19.73 -2.49 -20.64
N LYS A 109 -19.14 -1.61 -21.46
CA LYS A 109 -18.87 -1.92 -22.88
C LYS A 109 -17.75 -2.94 -23.05
N ARG A 110 -16.90 -3.10 -22.04
CA ARG A 110 -15.79 -4.05 -22.01
C ARG A 110 -15.53 -4.57 -20.61
N VAL A 111 -14.89 -5.71 -20.50
CA VAL A 111 -14.40 -6.28 -19.23
C VAL A 111 -12.95 -5.82 -19.03
N PRO A 112 -12.55 -5.35 -17.83
CA PRO A 112 -11.16 -5.02 -17.57
C PRO A 112 -10.25 -6.25 -17.70
N THR A 113 -9.05 -6.04 -18.20
CA THR A 113 -7.99 -7.06 -18.19
C THR A 113 -7.30 -7.12 -16.83
N VAL A 114 -6.45 -8.13 -16.61
CA VAL A 114 -5.57 -8.16 -15.42
C VAL A 114 -4.64 -6.94 -15.40
N TRP A 115 -4.15 -6.51 -16.56
CA TRP A 115 -3.38 -5.26 -16.72
C TRP A 115 -4.17 -4.04 -16.28
N ASN A 116 -5.47 -3.94 -16.62
CA ASN A 116 -6.30 -2.83 -16.16
C ASN A 116 -6.41 -2.81 -14.63
N CYS A 117 -6.47 -3.98 -14.00
CA CYS A 117 -6.56 -4.08 -12.55
C CYS A 117 -5.25 -3.64 -11.87
N LEU A 118 -4.11 -4.12 -12.36
CA LEU A 118 -2.77 -3.74 -11.85
C LEU A 118 -2.45 -2.25 -12.04
N THR A 119 -3.05 -1.61 -13.04
CA THR A 119 -2.78 -0.20 -13.38
C THR A 119 -3.84 0.77 -12.90
N HIS A 120 -4.84 0.34 -12.12
CA HIS A 120 -5.96 1.18 -11.69
C HIS A 120 -6.70 1.85 -12.86
N THR A 121 -6.86 1.12 -13.96
CA THR A 121 -7.67 1.53 -15.12
C THR A 121 -8.87 0.61 -15.30
N ALA A 122 -9.28 -0.11 -14.26
CA ALA A 122 -10.39 -1.06 -14.32
C ALA A 122 -11.78 -0.40 -14.33
N GLY A 123 -11.87 0.92 -14.17
CA GLY A 123 -13.14 1.65 -14.05
C GLY A 123 -13.75 1.59 -12.64
N LEU A 124 -13.01 1.08 -11.65
CA LEU A 124 -13.39 1.05 -10.23
C LEU A 124 -12.84 2.30 -9.52
N ALA A 125 -13.35 2.60 -8.32
CA ALA A 125 -12.88 3.67 -7.46
C ALA A 125 -12.97 3.28 -5.97
N TYR A 126 -12.48 4.13 -5.07
CA TYR A 126 -12.91 4.14 -3.67
C TYR A 126 -13.96 5.23 -3.46
N SER A 127 -15.01 4.94 -2.67
CA SER A 127 -16.03 5.95 -2.32
C SER A 127 -15.45 7.15 -1.56
N ALA A 128 -14.27 7.01 -0.95
CA ALA A 128 -13.55 8.12 -0.30
C ALA A 128 -13.13 9.22 -1.27
N PHE A 129 -13.06 8.92 -2.57
CA PHE A 129 -12.59 9.82 -3.62
C PHE A 129 -13.54 9.90 -4.83
N SER A 130 -14.74 9.33 -4.72
CA SER A 130 -15.74 9.33 -5.79
C SER A 130 -17.11 9.65 -5.23
N ARG A 131 -17.56 10.88 -5.48
CA ARG A 131 -18.88 11.37 -5.04
C ARG A 131 -20.01 10.45 -5.47
N ALA A 132 -20.02 10.07 -6.75
CA ALA A 132 -21.06 9.24 -7.33
C ALA A 132 -21.09 7.83 -6.70
N LEU A 133 -19.92 7.24 -6.44
CA LEU A 133 -19.85 5.94 -5.77
C LEU A 133 -20.28 6.04 -4.31
N LYS A 134 -19.89 7.11 -3.60
CA LYS A 134 -20.34 7.34 -2.22
C LYS A 134 -21.86 7.45 -2.13
N GLU A 135 -22.50 8.26 -2.98
CA GLU A 135 -23.96 8.41 -2.99
C GLU A 135 -24.65 7.09 -3.30
N HIS A 136 -24.11 6.31 -4.24
CA HIS A 136 -24.59 4.96 -4.55
C HIS A 136 -24.48 4.00 -3.34
N ASP A 137 -23.35 4.02 -2.63
CA ASP A 137 -23.10 3.15 -1.48
C ASP A 137 -23.96 3.54 -0.27
N GLU A 138 -24.12 4.83 -0.01
CA GLU A 138 -24.99 5.37 1.06
C GLU A 138 -26.45 5.00 0.84
N ALA A 139 -26.93 5.01 -0.42
CA ALA A 139 -28.27 4.54 -0.76
C ALA A 139 -28.49 3.05 -0.45
N LYS A 140 -27.40 2.27 -0.33
CA LYS A 140 -27.41 0.86 0.09
C LYS A 140 -27.05 0.67 1.57
N GLY A 141 -26.96 1.75 2.33
CA GLY A 141 -26.63 1.73 3.77
C GLY A 141 -25.17 1.44 4.08
N ARG A 142 -24.27 1.59 3.09
CA ARG A 142 -22.81 1.41 3.27
C ARG A 142 -22.14 2.75 3.58
N LYS A 143 -21.16 2.72 4.47
CA LYS A 143 -20.26 3.84 4.80
C LYS A 143 -19.00 3.75 3.95
N VAL A 144 -18.27 4.86 3.82
CA VAL A 144 -17.01 4.90 3.06
C VAL A 144 -15.98 3.88 3.58
N SER A 145 -15.89 3.71 4.90
CA SER A 145 -14.99 2.74 5.54
C SER A 145 -15.33 1.26 5.22
N ASN A 146 -16.56 0.96 4.77
CA ASN A 146 -16.93 -0.38 4.32
C ASN A 146 -16.18 -0.84 3.08
N SER A 147 -15.38 0.03 2.45
CA SER A 147 -14.40 -0.35 1.43
C SER A 147 -13.31 -1.30 1.95
N PHE A 148 -13.17 -1.45 3.27
CA PHE A 148 -12.16 -2.28 3.94
C PHE A 148 -12.75 -3.40 4.81
N ASP A 149 -14.07 -3.63 4.79
CA ASP A 149 -14.77 -4.54 5.71
C ASP A 149 -14.53 -6.04 5.45
N THR A 150 -13.66 -6.39 4.49
CA THR A 150 -13.32 -7.77 4.07
C THR A 150 -14.49 -8.62 3.57
N LYS A 151 -15.64 -7.99 3.27
CA LYS A 151 -16.81 -8.64 2.68
C LYS A 151 -16.73 -8.65 1.17
N LYS A 152 -17.41 -9.60 0.52
CA LYS A 152 -17.50 -9.60 -0.95
C LYS A 152 -18.06 -8.29 -1.51
N ALA A 153 -19.08 -7.75 -0.86
CA ALA A 153 -19.67 -6.46 -1.21
C ALA A 153 -18.67 -5.29 -1.14
N GLY A 154 -17.61 -5.44 -0.34
CA GLY A 154 -16.51 -4.48 -0.23
C GLY A 154 -15.80 -4.23 -1.55
N ILE A 155 -15.67 -5.24 -2.42
CA ILE A 155 -14.88 -5.15 -3.67
C ILE A 155 -15.70 -5.48 -4.93
N TRP A 156 -17.01 -5.76 -4.80
CA TRP A 156 -17.96 -5.95 -5.91
C TRP A 156 -18.77 -4.69 -6.24
N GLY A 157 -18.19 -3.51 -5.96
CA GLY A 157 -18.82 -2.22 -6.30
C GLY A 157 -18.96 -2.00 -7.81
N PRO A 158 -19.89 -1.13 -8.24
CA PRO A 158 -20.10 -0.84 -9.66
C PRO A 158 -18.91 -0.08 -10.26
N TYR A 159 -18.78 -0.15 -11.59
CA TYR A 159 -17.86 0.70 -12.33
C TYR A 159 -18.34 2.16 -12.31
N VAL A 160 -17.42 3.09 -12.04
CA VAL A 160 -17.64 4.54 -12.09
C VAL A 160 -17.28 5.14 -13.46
N SER A 161 -16.46 4.43 -14.23
CA SER A 161 -16.09 4.77 -15.61
C SER A 161 -15.92 3.50 -16.43
N GLU A 162 -15.91 3.62 -17.76
CA GLU A 162 -15.71 2.47 -18.63
C GLU A 162 -14.30 1.90 -18.42
N PRO A 163 -14.14 0.57 -18.27
CA PRO A 163 -12.82 0.01 -18.07
C PRO A 163 -11.84 0.42 -19.18
N GLY A 164 -10.65 0.85 -18.80
CA GLY A 164 -9.59 1.30 -19.70
C GLY A 164 -9.73 2.70 -20.29
N THR A 165 -10.73 3.51 -19.89
CA THR A 165 -10.85 4.90 -20.40
C THR A 165 -10.22 5.96 -19.51
N GLU A 166 -10.10 5.66 -18.21
CA GLU A 166 -9.64 6.59 -17.18
C GLU A 166 -8.74 5.85 -16.20
N TRP A 167 -7.84 6.59 -15.58
CA TRP A 167 -7.11 6.12 -14.41
C TRP A 167 -7.80 6.62 -13.14
N GLU A 168 -8.13 5.70 -12.23
CA GLU A 168 -8.79 5.99 -10.97
C GLU A 168 -8.32 5.00 -9.88
N TYR A 169 -7.81 5.53 -8.77
CA TYR A 169 -7.25 4.71 -7.70
C TYR A 169 -8.35 3.94 -6.97
N SER A 170 -8.17 2.62 -6.81
CA SER A 170 -9.32 1.74 -6.61
C SER A 170 -9.02 0.39 -5.93
N GLN A 171 -10.08 -0.38 -5.74
CA GLN A 171 -10.07 -1.75 -5.21
C GLN A 171 -9.68 -2.80 -6.26
N ALA A 172 -9.26 -2.39 -7.46
CA ALA A 172 -8.93 -3.33 -8.53
C ALA A 172 -7.79 -4.31 -8.15
N MET A 173 -6.92 -3.94 -7.22
CA MET A 173 -5.90 -4.84 -6.67
C MET A 173 -6.47 -5.98 -5.83
N ASP A 174 -7.67 -5.84 -5.28
CA ASP A 174 -8.36 -6.95 -4.63
C ASP A 174 -8.79 -8.00 -5.66
N TRP A 175 -9.17 -7.58 -6.87
CA TRP A 175 -9.46 -8.50 -7.98
C TRP A 175 -8.21 -9.22 -8.46
N VAL A 176 -7.05 -8.55 -8.47
CA VAL A 176 -5.76 -9.21 -8.71
C VAL A 176 -5.49 -10.29 -7.65
N GLY A 177 -5.78 -10.00 -6.37
CA GLY A 177 -5.71 -11.00 -5.30
C GLY A 177 -6.62 -12.22 -5.55
N LEU A 178 -7.85 -12.00 -6.03
CA LEU A 178 -8.76 -13.09 -6.41
C LEU A 178 -8.21 -13.91 -7.59
N VAL A 179 -7.62 -13.27 -8.60
CA VAL A 179 -6.96 -13.97 -9.71
C VAL A 179 -5.86 -14.87 -9.17
N VAL A 180 -4.99 -14.35 -8.29
CA VAL A 180 -3.92 -15.14 -7.66
C VAL A 180 -4.49 -16.36 -6.94
N GLY A 181 -5.53 -16.18 -6.12
CA GLY A 181 -6.15 -17.29 -5.39
C GLY A 181 -6.78 -18.34 -6.31
N LYS A 182 -7.58 -17.91 -7.30
CA LYS A 182 -8.26 -18.82 -8.24
C LYS A 182 -7.28 -19.59 -9.12
N VAL A 183 -6.24 -18.94 -9.62
CA VAL A 183 -5.25 -19.57 -10.52
C VAL A 183 -4.30 -20.50 -9.77
N SER A 184 -3.92 -20.15 -8.54
CA SER A 184 -3.01 -20.97 -7.73
C SER A 184 -3.71 -22.11 -6.99
N GLY A 185 -5.01 -21.98 -6.71
CA GLY A 185 -5.76 -22.90 -5.85
C GLY A 185 -5.47 -22.73 -4.35
N LEU A 186 -4.77 -21.67 -3.96
CA LEU A 186 -4.44 -21.33 -2.57
C LEU A 186 -5.24 -20.10 -2.13
N SER A 187 -5.42 -19.92 -0.82
CA SER A 187 -5.76 -18.60 -0.31
C SER A 187 -4.63 -17.60 -0.59
N LEU A 188 -4.93 -16.30 -0.54
CA LEU A 188 -3.93 -15.26 -0.82
C LEU A 188 -2.83 -15.26 0.25
N ASP A 189 -3.20 -15.50 1.52
CA ASP A 189 -2.26 -15.67 2.63
C ASP A 189 -1.33 -16.85 2.39
N GLU A 190 -1.86 -18.05 2.12
CA GLU A 190 -1.04 -19.24 1.83
C GLU A 190 -0.09 -19.02 0.64
N TYR A 191 -0.58 -18.34 -0.41
CA TYR A 191 0.26 -18.03 -1.57
C TYR A 191 1.40 -17.09 -1.18
N PHE A 192 1.14 -16.04 -0.40
CA PHE A 192 2.17 -15.09 0.05
C PHE A 192 3.17 -15.75 0.99
N GLN A 193 2.69 -16.53 1.98
CA GLN A 193 3.54 -17.29 2.89
C GLN A 193 4.52 -18.17 2.11
N LYS A 194 4.01 -18.95 1.15
CA LYS A 194 4.80 -19.94 0.42
C LYS A 194 5.76 -19.33 -0.60
N ASN A 195 5.29 -18.37 -1.39
CA ASN A 195 6.01 -17.94 -2.60
C ASN A 195 6.74 -16.60 -2.44
N ILE A 196 6.50 -15.86 -1.35
CA ILE A 196 7.13 -14.56 -1.12
C ILE A 196 7.80 -14.53 0.25
N PHE A 197 7.06 -14.84 1.32
CA PHE A 197 7.58 -14.64 2.68
C PHE A 197 8.59 -15.71 3.09
N ALA A 198 8.28 -16.99 2.92
CA ALA A 198 9.21 -18.07 3.26
C ALA A 198 10.56 -17.98 2.50
N PRO A 199 10.62 -17.70 1.18
CA PRO A 199 11.89 -17.47 0.48
C PRO A 199 12.73 -16.32 1.07
N LEU A 200 12.08 -15.31 1.64
CA LEU A 200 12.73 -14.13 2.21
C LEU A 200 12.98 -14.25 3.73
N GLY A 201 12.49 -15.30 4.38
CA GLY A 201 12.57 -15.45 5.83
C GLY A 201 11.68 -14.45 6.60
N ILE A 202 10.55 -14.07 6.01
CA ILE A 202 9.53 -13.19 6.61
C ILE A 202 8.58 -14.06 7.44
N GLU A 203 8.30 -13.65 8.68
CA GLU A 203 7.53 -14.42 9.68
C GLU A 203 6.39 -13.62 10.31
N SER A 204 6.43 -12.29 10.23
CA SER A 204 5.53 -11.37 10.91
C SER A 204 4.55 -10.69 9.95
N MET A 205 4.27 -11.30 8.79
CA MET A 205 3.34 -10.79 7.80
C MET A 205 2.25 -11.80 7.49
N SER A 206 0.98 -11.40 7.59
CA SER A 206 -0.16 -12.28 7.29
C SER A 206 -1.45 -11.46 7.11
N PHE A 207 -2.42 -12.02 6.38
CA PHE A 207 -3.80 -11.53 6.38
C PHE A 207 -4.58 -11.95 7.63
N LEU A 208 -4.06 -12.94 8.38
CA LEU A 208 -4.65 -13.53 9.57
C LEU A 208 -3.66 -13.44 10.75
N PRO A 209 -3.36 -12.22 11.24
CA PRO A 209 -2.29 -12.01 12.21
C PRO A 209 -2.51 -12.72 13.55
N LYS A 210 -3.75 -12.93 14.02
CA LYS A 210 -4.03 -13.66 15.26
C LYS A 210 -3.75 -15.14 15.09
N SER A 211 -4.20 -15.74 13.98
CA SER A 211 -3.87 -17.13 13.64
C SER A 211 -2.37 -17.34 13.42
N ALA A 212 -1.67 -16.32 12.91
CA ALA A 212 -0.21 -16.30 12.75
C ALA A 212 0.55 -16.06 14.07
N GLY A 213 -0.12 -15.88 15.21
CA GLY A 213 0.53 -15.67 16.50
C GLY A 213 1.10 -14.27 16.72
N LEU A 214 0.59 -13.27 16.00
CA LEU A 214 1.08 -11.88 16.03
C LEU A 214 0.27 -10.96 16.95
N SER A 215 -0.73 -11.48 17.67
CA SER A 215 -1.66 -10.71 18.50
C SER A 215 -0.99 -9.70 19.45
N ASP A 216 0.10 -10.09 20.10
CA ASP A 216 0.82 -9.23 21.07
C ASP A 216 1.65 -8.13 20.41
N LYS A 217 1.87 -8.24 19.10
CA LYS A 217 2.62 -7.29 18.29
C LYS A 217 1.73 -6.25 17.61
N LEU A 218 0.41 -6.48 17.58
CA LEU A 218 -0.52 -5.61 16.86
C LEU A 218 -0.53 -4.18 17.41
N VAL A 219 -0.46 -3.23 16.49
CA VAL A 219 -0.59 -1.80 16.74
C VAL A 219 -2.07 -1.40 16.64
N GLY A 220 -2.52 -0.56 17.57
CA GLY A 220 -3.86 0.01 17.54
C GLY A 220 -4.02 1.08 16.47
N SER A 221 -5.23 1.22 15.94
CA SER A 221 -5.62 2.35 15.09
C SER A 221 -5.76 3.62 15.93
N HIS A 222 -5.46 4.77 15.32
CA HIS A 222 -5.60 6.07 15.95
C HIS A 222 -6.32 7.05 15.01
N HIS A 223 -6.90 8.09 15.59
CA HIS A 223 -7.52 9.17 14.84
C HIS A 223 -7.11 10.52 15.42
N ARG A 224 -6.77 11.48 14.55
CA ARG A 224 -6.65 12.89 14.91
C ARG A 224 -7.95 13.60 14.56
N GLY A 225 -8.63 14.09 15.60
CA GLY A 225 -9.82 14.93 15.44
C GLY A 225 -9.50 16.28 14.81
N THR A 226 -10.54 17.00 14.37
CA THR A 226 -10.40 18.37 13.84
C THR A 226 -9.92 19.38 14.88
N ASP A 227 -10.01 19.03 16.17
CA ASP A 227 -9.45 19.77 17.31
C ASP A 227 -7.96 19.47 17.55
N GLY A 228 -7.36 18.58 16.75
CA GLY A 228 -5.97 18.14 16.86
C GLY A 228 -5.74 17.03 17.88
N ILE A 229 -6.77 16.62 18.63
CA ILE A 229 -6.65 15.60 19.68
C ILE A 229 -6.49 14.23 19.05
N ILE A 230 -5.49 13.48 19.52
CA ILE A 230 -5.23 12.10 19.10
C ILE A 230 -5.92 11.15 20.08
N SER A 231 -6.73 10.23 19.54
CA SER A 231 -7.40 9.19 20.31
C SER A 231 -7.17 7.81 19.71
N ALA A 232 -7.38 6.76 20.53
CA ALA A 232 -7.49 5.40 20.02
C ALA A 232 -8.74 5.29 19.13
N ASN A 233 -8.63 4.53 18.05
CA ASN A 233 -9.67 4.31 17.06
C ASN A 233 -9.84 2.81 16.79
N GLU A 234 -10.94 2.45 16.15
CA GLU A 234 -11.12 1.09 15.63
C GLU A 234 -10.38 0.94 14.29
N HIS A 235 -9.93 -0.27 14.01
CA HIS A 235 -9.45 -0.65 12.70
C HIS A 235 -10.64 -0.77 11.75
N TRP A 236 -10.53 -0.21 10.54
CA TRP A 236 -11.58 -0.37 9.52
C TRP A 236 -11.60 -1.75 8.90
N ILE A 237 -10.46 -2.44 8.93
CA ILE A 237 -10.34 -3.83 8.52
C ILE A 237 -10.87 -4.75 9.62
N GLU A 238 -11.64 -5.77 9.21
CA GLU A 238 -12.17 -6.78 10.11
C GLU A 238 -11.05 -7.45 10.92
N GLN A 239 -11.27 -7.55 12.23
CA GLN A 239 -10.33 -8.12 13.21
C GLN A 239 -10.72 -9.53 13.62
N ASP A 240 -12.01 -9.88 13.51
CA ASP A 240 -12.46 -11.26 13.70
C ASP A 240 -12.19 -12.06 12.43
N GLU A 241 -11.11 -12.83 12.45
CA GLU A 241 -10.67 -13.65 11.31
C GLU A 241 -11.74 -14.63 10.83
N ALA A 242 -12.68 -15.04 11.69
CA ALA A 242 -13.80 -15.90 11.30
C ALA A 242 -14.85 -15.17 10.43
N GLN A 243 -14.84 -13.83 10.42
CA GLN A 243 -15.76 -13.00 9.63
C GLN A 243 -15.16 -12.55 8.29
N ILE A 244 -13.88 -12.81 8.05
CA ILE A 244 -13.20 -12.43 6.80
C ILE A 244 -13.70 -13.32 5.66
N GLU A 245 -14.43 -12.73 4.71
CA GLU A 245 -14.88 -13.43 3.50
C GLU A 245 -13.83 -13.37 2.39
N ILE A 246 -13.06 -12.26 2.33
CA ILE A 246 -12.04 -12.02 1.32
C ILE A 246 -10.76 -11.50 1.97
N GLN A 247 -9.65 -12.17 1.69
CA GLN A 247 -8.30 -11.65 1.93
C GLN A 247 -7.99 -10.58 0.87
N MET A 248 -8.16 -9.32 1.27
CA MET A 248 -8.10 -8.16 0.37
C MET A 248 -6.71 -7.90 -0.21
N GLY A 249 -6.43 -8.29 -1.46
CA GLY A 249 -5.14 -8.03 -2.12
C GLY A 249 -4.78 -6.54 -2.26
N GLY A 250 -5.73 -5.64 -2.10
CA GLY A 250 -5.53 -4.20 -2.10
C GLY A 250 -5.18 -3.61 -0.74
N ALA A 251 -5.51 -4.28 0.37
CA ALA A 251 -5.45 -3.66 1.70
C ALA A 251 -5.21 -4.61 2.89
N GLY A 252 -5.31 -5.92 2.73
CA GLY A 252 -5.60 -6.84 3.83
C GLY A 252 -4.42 -7.29 4.70
N LEU A 253 -3.20 -6.91 4.35
CA LEU A 253 -2.01 -7.48 4.96
C LEU A 253 -1.61 -6.73 6.23
N TRP A 254 -1.19 -7.49 7.24
CA TRP A 254 -0.52 -7.00 8.44
C TRP A 254 0.98 -7.25 8.31
N GLY A 255 1.80 -6.37 8.87
CA GLY A 255 3.25 -6.51 8.77
C GLY A 255 4.07 -5.44 9.48
N ASN A 256 5.39 -5.65 9.53
CA ASN A 256 6.35 -4.70 10.08
C ASN A 256 7.33 -4.18 9.01
N ALA A 257 7.91 -3.01 9.28
CA ALA A 257 8.77 -2.28 8.35
C ALA A 257 10.05 -3.03 8.00
N ALA A 258 10.64 -3.74 8.97
CA ALA A 258 11.89 -4.47 8.78
C ALA A 258 11.75 -5.63 7.79
N GLU A 259 10.65 -6.38 7.91
CA GLU A 259 10.33 -7.51 7.04
C GLU A 259 9.79 -7.05 5.68
N TYR A 260 8.99 -5.99 5.63
CA TYR A 260 8.57 -5.37 4.36
C TYR A 260 9.80 -4.93 3.53
N CYS A 261 10.83 -4.38 4.18
CA CYS A 261 12.06 -4.02 3.49
C CYS A 261 12.83 -5.22 2.93
N GLN A 262 12.64 -6.45 3.41
CA GLN A 262 13.26 -7.63 2.76
C GLN A 262 12.70 -7.85 1.35
N ILE A 263 11.41 -7.57 1.14
CA ILE A 263 10.78 -7.60 -0.19
C ILE A 263 11.42 -6.52 -1.08
N LEU A 264 11.56 -5.30 -0.55
CA LEU A 264 12.15 -4.19 -1.30
C LEU A 264 13.62 -4.45 -1.66
N VAL A 265 14.41 -4.98 -0.72
CA VAL A 265 15.81 -5.37 -0.98
C VAL A 265 15.89 -6.45 -2.06
N ALA A 266 14.99 -7.44 -2.07
CA ALA A 266 14.95 -8.42 -3.15
C ALA A 266 14.69 -7.75 -4.51
N LEU A 267 13.73 -6.82 -4.60
CA LEU A 267 13.45 -6.07 -5.82
C LEU A 267 14.65 -5.24 -6.29
N LEU A 268 15.36 -4.55 -5.37
CA LEU A 268 16.59 -3.80 -5.68
C LEU A 268 17.70 -4.68 -6.29
N ASN A 269 17.61 -6.01 -6.13
CA ASN A 269 18.54 -7.01 -6.65
C ASN A 269 17.91 -7.91 -7.72
N GLY A 270 16.98 -7.37 -8.52
CA GLY A 270 16.36 -8.12 -9.62
C GLY A 270 15.49 -9.28 -9.17
N GLY A 271 14.97 -9.23 -7.94
CA GLY A 271 14.02 -10.20 -7.39
C GLY A 271 14.66 -11.28 -6.51
N THR A 272 15.98 -11.25 -6.29
CA THR A 272 16.68 -12.19 -5.39
C THR A 272 17.29 -11.47 -4.19
N HIS A 273 16.96 -11.92 -2.99
CA HIS A 273 17.50 -11.32 -1.78
C HIS A 273 18.98 -11.69 -1.59
N PRO A 274 19.89 -10.72 -1.42
CA PRO A 274 21.34 -10.96 -1.41
C PRO A 274 21.81 -11.75 -0.18
N LYS A 275 21.02 -11.79 0.89
CA LYS A 275 21.37 -12.50 2.15
C LYS A 275 20.70 -13.86 2.29
N SER A 276 19.43 -13.98 1.91
CA SER A 276 18.71 -15.26 2.03
C SER A 276 18.87 -16.14 0.79
N GLY A 277 19.24 -15.55 -0.36
CA GLY A 277 19.27 -16.24 -1.65
C GLY A 277 17.87 -16.55 -2.21
N GLY A 278 16.80 -16.15 -1.52
CA GLY A 278 15.43 -16.35 -1.96
C GLY A 278 15.10 -15.46 -3.16
N THR A 279 14.56 -16.08 -4.21
CA THR A 279 14.09 -15.40 -5.42
C THR A 279 12.57 -15.34 -5.43
N ILE A 280 12.02 -14.13 -5.52
CA ILE A 280 10.57 -13.89 -5.59
C ILE A 280 10.09 -13.51 -7.00
N LEU A 281 10.98 -13.03 -7.86
CA LEU A 281 10.76 -12.74 -9.28
C LEU A 281 12.08 -12.89 -10.04
N SER A 282 12.00 -13.13 -11.35
CA SER A 282 13.12 -12.93 -12.27
C SER A 282 13.46 -11.45 -12.44
N SER A 283 14.69 -11.15 -12.85
CA SER A 283 15.13 -9.79 -13.15
C SER A 283 14.28 -9.14 -14.25
N GLU A 284 13.86 -9.92 -15.24
CA GLU A 284 12.99 -9.48 -16.33
C GLU A 284 11.62 -9.04 -15.82
N SER A 285 11.03 -9.79 -14.88
CA SER A 285 9.74 -9.40 -14.31
C SER A 285 9.85 -8.28 -13.30
N VAL A 286 10.98 -8.15 -12.59
CA VAL A 286 11.21 -6.94 -11.79
C VAL A 286 11.28 -5.72 -12.71
N ALA A 287 11.97 -5.81 -13.85
CA ALA A 287 12.02 -4.73 -14.82
C ALA A 287 10.62 -4.37 -15.33
N GLU A 288 9.75 -5.34 -15.61
CA GLU A 288 8.37 -5.08 -16.05
C GLU A 288 7.47 -4.58 -14.90
N LEU A 289 7.65 -5.08 -13.66
CA LEU A 289 6.93 -4.66 -12.46
C LEU A 289 7.11 -3.16 -12.18
N ILE A 290 8.32 -2.64 -12.40
CA ILE A 290 8.68 -1.24 -12.10
C ILE A 290 8.54 -0.30 -13.29
N LYS A 291 8.30 -0.83 -14.49
CA LYS A 291 8.19 -0.06 -15.73
C LYS A 291 6.92 0.80 -15.71
N PRO A 292 6.99 2.08 -16.14
CA PRO A 292 5.81 2.88 -16.42
C PRO A 292 4.87 2.19 -17.41
N GLN A 293 3.63 1.96 -17.00
CA GLN A 293 2.62 1.27 -17.81
C GLN A 293 1.65 2.23 -18.49
N LEU A 294 1.48 3.44 -17.95
CA LEU A 294 0.53 4.43 -18.47
C LEU A 294 1.24 5.47 -19.32
N ASP A 295 0.56 5.87 -20.40
CA ASP A 295 0.95 6.96 -21.30
C ASP A 295 -0.25 7.87 -21.62
N GLY A 296 0.02 8.95 -22.37
CA GLY A 296 -1.00 9.84 -22.91
C GLY A 296 -2.04 10.29 -21.89
N LYS A 297 -3.32 10.08 -22.20
CA LYS A 297 -4.44 10.46 -21.32
C LYS A 297 -4.36 9.77 -19.97
N LEU A 298 -4.11 8.46 -19.92
CA LEU A 298 -4.13 7.70 -18.66
C LEU A 298 -3.01 8.15 -17.72
N ALA A 299 -1.83 8.49 -18.24
CA ALA A 299 -0.76 9.08 -17.45
C ALA A 299 -1.12 10.49 -16.94
N ASN A 300 -1.79 11.31 -17.77
CA ASN A 300 -2.24 12.64 -17.38
C ASN A 300 -3.33 12.58 -16.29
N ASP A 301 -4.22 11.58 -16.33
CA ASP A 301 -5.26 11.39 -15.32
C ASP A 301 -4.66 11.18 -13.93
N VAL A 302 -3.44 10.62 -13.79
CA VAL A 302 -2.74 10.47 -12.49
C VAL A 302 -2.42 11.82 -11.83
N ASP A 303 -2.46 12.94 -12.57
CA ASP A 303 -2.27 14.29 -12.02
C ASP A 303 -3.56 14.94 -11.49
N HIS A 304 -4.70 14.23 -11.51
CA HIS A 304 -5.97 14.77 -11.01
C HIS A 304 -5.94 15.06 -9.49
N GLU A 305 -6.92 15.86 -9.05
CA GLU A 305 -7.17 16.11 -7.62
C GLU A 305 -8.04 15.00 -7.04
N PHE A 306 -7.58 14.39 -5.96
CA PHE A 306 -8.35 13.45 -5.15
C PHE A 306 -9.11 14.24 -4.08
N VAL A 307 -10.35 14.60 -4.39
CA VAL A 307 -11.22 15.29 -3.43
C VAL A 307 -11.72 14.28 -2.41
N THR A 308 -11.48 14.54 -1.12
CA THR A 308 -12.01 13.67 -0.06
C THR A 308 -13.51 13.82 0.08
N GLU A 309 -14.20 12.69 0.12
CA GLU A 309 -15.63 12.61 0.42
C GLU A 309 -15.92 12.26 1.89
N ASP A 310 -14.88 11.95 2.68
CA ASP A 310 -14.97 11.73 4.12
C ASP A 310 -13.68 12.18 4.83
N ALA A 311 -13.76 13.35 5.48
CA ALA A 311 -12.64 13.95 6.20
C ALA A 311 -12.15 13.13 7.41
N ASN A 312 -12.92 12.13 7.87
CA ASN A 312 -12.45 11.20 8.91
C ASN A 312 -11.52 10.12 8.35
N ILE A 313 -11.53 9.92 7.03
CA ILE A 313 -10.77 8.87 6.34
C ILE A 313 -9.53 9.47 5.68
N SER A 314 -9.67 10.58 4.96
CA SER A 314 -8.58 11.19 4.21
C SER A 314 -8.74 12.70 4.13
N HIS A 315 -7.62 13.42 4.08
CA HIS A 315 -7.59 14.75 3.48
C HIS A 315 -7.58 14.67 1.95
N SER A 316 -8.01 15.74 1.27
CA SER A 316 -7.84 15.84 -0.18
C SER A 316 -6.36 15.93 -0.55
N LEU A 317 -6.00 15.44 -1.74
CA LEU A 317 -4.64 15.56 -2.24
C LEU A 317 -4.58 15.83 -3.73
N ASP A 318 -3.55 16.57 -4.11
CA ASP A 318 -3.34 17.01 -5.48
C ASP A 318 -2.30 16.16 -6.20
N GLY A 319 -2.69 15.67 -7.39
CA GLY A 319 -1.79 15.05 -8.35
C GLY A 319 -1.06 13.83 -7.80
N CYS A 320 -1.80 12.96 -7.10
CA CYS A 320 -1.29 11.68 -6.61
C CYS A 320 0.11 11.83 -5.98
N THR A 321 0.23 12.71 -4.97
CA THR A 321 1.44 13.06 -4.18
C THR A 321 2.45 14.05 -4.78
N ALA A 322 2.41 14.34 -6.09
CA ALA A 322 3.39 15.23 -6.73
C ALA A 322 2.79 16.01 -7.92
N LYS A 323 1.92 16.98 -7.64
CA LYS A 323 1.22 17.78 -8.65
C LYS A 323 2.18 18.37 -9.71
N GLY A 324 1.83 18.20 -10.98
CA GLY A 324 2.56 18.73 -12.14
C GLY A 324 3.88 18.03 -12.48
N ALA A 325 4.40 17.14 -11.63
CA ALA A 325 5.58 16.35 -11.96
C ALA A 325 5.20 15.24 -12.97
N PRO A 326 5.97 15.03 -14.05
CA PRO A 326 5.74 13.90 -14.95
C PRO A 326 5.75 12.59 -14.16
N LYS A 327 4.67 11.81 -14.28
CA LYS A 327 4.48 10.57 -13.52
C LYS A 327 3.68 9.55 -14.31
N SER A 328 3.76 8.30 -13.89
CA SER A 328 3.01 7.19 -14.45
C SER A 328 2.76 6.16 -13.34
N TRP A 329 1.98 5.14 -13.64
CA TRP A 329 1.78 3.99 -12.76
C TRP A 329 2.56 2.79 -13.29
N ALA A 330 3.27 2.11 -12.41
CA ALA A 330 3.86 0.80 -12.68
C ALA A 330 3.08 -0.27 -11.91
N PHE A 331 3.18 -1.55 -12.28
CA PHE A 331 2.44 -2.61 -11.57
C PHE A 331 2.76 -2.64 -10.07
N GLY A 332 4.00 -2.31 -9.68
CA GLY A 332 4.43 -2.26 -8.28
C GLY A 332 4.04 -0.97 -7.51
N GLY A 333 3.59 0.09 -8.17
CA GLY A 333 3.27 1.36 -7.51
C GLY A 333 3.51 2.60 -8.38
N LEU A 334 3.51 3.79 -7.76
CA LEU A 334 3.67 5.04 -8.49
C LEU A 334 5.12 5.26 -8.92
N ARG A 335 5.30 5.79 -10.14
CA ARG A 335 6.58 6.24 -10.70
C ARG A 335 6.51 7.74 -10.96
N VAL A 336 7.36 8.52 -10.29
CA VAL A 336 7.66 9.88 -10.75
C VAL A 336 8.80 9.78 -11.76
N LEU A 337 8.60 10.29 -12.97
CA LEU A 337 9.52 10.12 -14.11
C LEU A 337 10.66 11.15 -14.13
N VAL A 338 10.79 11.90 -13.04
CA VAL A 338 11.83 12.88 -12.75
C VAL A 338 12.24 12.71 -11.28
N PRO A 339 13.42 13.18 -10.86
CA PRO A 339 13.74 13.25 -9.44
C PRO A 339 12.61 13.96 -8.68
N HIS A 340 12.11 13.33 -7.63
CA HIS A 340 10.90 13.80 -6.95
C HIS A 340 11.15 15.21 -6.38
N PRO A 341 10.26 16.19 -6.65
CA PRO A 341 10.53 17.59 -6.34
C PRO A 341 10.75 17.85 -4.84
N MET A 342 10.03 17.11 -3.98
CA MET A 342 10.14 17.19 -2.52
C MET A 342 11.10 16.14 -1.94
N ALA A 343 10.73 14.86 -2.00
CA ALA A 343 11.44 13.71 -1.44
C ALA A 343 12.86 13.44 -2.00
N LYS A 344 13.21 14.00 -3.17
CA LYS A 344 14.49 13.82 -3.85
C LYS A 344 14.82 12.40 -4.35
N ARG A 345 13.99 11.39 -4.09
CA ARG A 345 14.09 10.07 -4.75
C ARG A 345 14.24 10.18 -6.26
N SER A 346 15.02 9.28 -6.85
CA SER A 346 15.33 9.26 -8.27
C SER A 346 14.10 9.02 -9.14
N ALA A 347 14.22 9.29 -10.44
CA ALA A 347 13.21 8.94 -11.44
C ALA A 347 13.02 7.41 -11.59
N ASN A 348 13.99 6.65 -11.07
CA ASN A 348 13.96 5.19 -11.04
C ASN A 348 13.58 4.64 -9.67
N SER A 349 12.68 5.33 -8.96
CA SER A 349 12.13 4.87 -7.69
C SER A 349 10.71 4.36 -7.84
N LEU A 350 10.33 3.37 -7.03
CA LEU A 350 8.94 3.04 -6.72
C LEU A 350 8.60 3.52 -5.33
N PHE A 351 7.38 4.00 -5.13
CA PHE A 351 6.88 4.32 -3.81
C PHE A 351 5.36 4.15 -3.76
N TRP A 352 4.85 3.91 -2.55
CA TRP A 352 3.43 4.03 -2.28
C TRP A 352 3.17 4.21 -0.78
N CYS A 353 1.90 4.09 -0.38
CA CYS A 353 1.48 4.34 0.99
C CYS A 353 0.27 3.49 1.38
N GLY A 354 -0.02 3.48 2.68
CA GLY A 354 -1.21 2.93 3.31
C GLY A 354 -2.05 4.04 3.92
N ILE A 355 -3.37 3.86 3.93
CA ILE A 355 -4.35 4.89 4.34
C ILE A 355 -4.18 5.36 5.79
N GLN A 356 -3.60 4.53 6.67
CA GLN A 356 -3.25 4.92 8.04
C GLN A 356 -1.82 5.47 8.15
N ASN A 357 -1.39 6.21 7.12
CA ASN A 357 -0.14 6.97 7.06
C ASN A 357 1.13 6.12 7.25
N SER A 358 1.19 4.97 6.57
CA SER A 358 2.44 4.24 6.36
C SER A 358 2.96 4.51 4.94
N TYR A 359 4.27 4.67 4.78
CA TYR A 359 4.91 5.06 3.51
C TYR A 359 6.13 4.18 3.25
N TRP A 360 6.33 3.74 2.02
CA TRP A 360 7.53 3.00 1.61
C TRP A 360 8.10 3.54 0.30
N TRP A 361 9.40 3.35 0.12
CA TRP A 361 10.10 3.66 -1.13
C TRP A 361 11.17 2.61 -1.43
N ALA A 362 11.46 2.41 -2.72
CA ALA A 362 12.60 1.68 -3.22
C ALA A 362 13.22 2.46 -4.38
N ASP A 363 14.46 2.91 -4.22
CA ASP A 363 15.21 3.66 -5.21
C ASP A 363 16.26 2.77 -5.86
N PHE A 364 16.04 2.47 -7.14
CA PHE A 364 16.86 1.50 -7.88
C PHE A 364 18.18 2.11 -8.39
N ASP A 365 18.27 3.43 -8.49
CA ASP A 365 19.51 4.12 -8.88
C ASP A 365 20.48 4.20 -7.68
N GLU A 366 19.95 4.60 -6.52
CA GLU A 366 20.73 4.69 -5.28
C GLU A 366 20.95 3.32 -4.61
N GLY A 367 20.08 2.35 -4.88
CA GLY A 367 20.10 1.05 -4.22
C GLY A 367 19.73 1.14 -2.74
N THR A 368 18.73 1.95 -2.41
CA THR A 368 18.23 2.16 -1.05
C THR A 368 16.72 1.98 -1.00
N CYS A 369 16.20 1.53 0.14
CA CYS A 369 14.77 1.41 0.38
C CYS A 369 14.45 1.66 1.85
N GLY A 370 13.19 1.99 2.13
CA GLY A 370 12.74 2.10 3.49
C GLY A 370 11.24 2.13 3.64
N MET A 371 10.81 2.08 4.90
CA MET A 371 9.42 2.20 5.29
C MET A 371 9.31 3.00 6.58
N VAL A 372 8.39 3.97 6.59
CA VAL A 372 7.91 4.67 7.78
C VAL A 372 6.52 4.12 8.08
N GLN A 373 6.36 3.46 9.22
CA GLN A 373 5.09 2.92 9.67
C GLN A 373 4.52 3.75 10.82
N THR A 374 3.29 4.20 10.61
CA THR A 374 2.43 4.77 11.65
C THR A 374 1.05 4.14 11.54
N GLN A 375 0.16 4.43 12.49
CA GLN A 375 -1.20 3.89 12.50
C GLN A 375 -2.22 4.93 12.96
N ILE A 376 -2.26 6.05 12.24
CA ILE A 376 -3.14 7.19 12.55
C ILE A 376 -3.86 7.63 11.27
N GLY A 377 -5.14 7.98 11.40
CA GLY A 377 -5.90 8.69 10.37
C GLY A 377 -6.33 10.09 10.85
N PRO A 378 -6.94 10.92 9.99
CA PRO A 378 -7.16 10.68 8.57
C PRO A 378 -5.85 10.58 7.76
N PHE A 379 -5.93 9.98 6.57
CA PHE A 379 -4.79 9.91 5.64
C PHE A 379 -4.27 11.30 5.29
N LEU A 380 -2.94 11.40 5.12
CA LEU A 380 -2.15 12.62 4.99
C LEU A 380 -2.07 13.43 6.29
N ASP A 381 -1.86 12.72 7.40
CA ASP A 381 -1.59 13.35 8.68
C ASP A 381 -0.25 14.10 8.64
N MET A 382 -0.28 15.38 9.02
CA MET A 382 0.90 16.26 8.91
C MET A 382 2.07 15.84 9.79
N GLY A 383 1.82 15.22 10.94
CA GLY A 383 2.88 14.65 11.79
C GLY A 383 3.59 13.51 11.08
N THR A 384 2.83 12.58 10.51
CA THR A 384 3.38 11.44 9.76
C THR A 384 4.11 11.86 8.49
N LEU A 385 3.57 12.82 7.73
CA LEU A 385 4.22 13.39 6.55
C LEU A 385 5.50 14.13 6.91
N GLY A 386 5.54 14.81 8.07
CA GLY A 386 6.73 15.43 8.61
C GLY A 386 7.85 14.41 8.88
N ILE A 387 7.52 13.30 9.55
CA ILE A 387 8.47 12.20 9.79
C ILE A 387 8.98 11.65 8.46
N PHE A 388 8.06 11.32 7.54
CA PHE A 388 8.41 10.72 6.26
C PHE A 388 9.30 11.66 5.42
N GLY A 389 8.89 12.91 5.26
CA GLY A 389 9.62 13.90 4.47
C GLY A 389 11.00 14.21 5.03
N GLU A 390 11.16 14.28 6.35
CA GLU A 390 12.47 14.51 6.96
C GLU A 390 13.40 13.31 6.80
N ILE A 391 12.90 12.08 6.97
CA ILE A 391 13.71 10.87 6.88
C ILE A 391 14.10 10.58 5.44
N GLU A 392 13.14 10.53 4.52
CA GLU A 392 13.38 10.17 3.12
C GLU A 392 14.37 11.15 2.47
N THR A 393 14.15 12.45 2.63
CA THR A 393 15.03 13.48 2.06
C THR A 393 16.47 13.35 2.56
N ARG A 394 16.67 12.99 3.84
CA ARG A 394 18.01 12.79 4.41
C ARG A 394 18.67 11.51 3.91
N VAL A 395 17.90 10.44 3.69
CA VAL A 395 18.40 9.22 3.05
C VAL A 395 18.92 9.55 1.66
N HIS A 396 18.11 10.17 0.80
CA HIS A 396 18.56 10.54 -0.55
C HIS A 396 19.75 11.50 -0.54
N ALA A 397 19.79 12.47 0.38
CA ALA A 397 20.95 13.34 0.52
C ALA A 397 22.24 12.60 0.92
N ALA A 398 22.14 11.45 1.61
CA ALA A 398 23.29 10.63 1.98
C ALA A 398 23.78 9.72 0.84
N TYR A 399 22.92 9.43 -0.15
CA TYR A 399 23.23 8.61 -1.32
C TYR A 399 23.43 9.42 -2.62
N ALA A 400 23.12 10.72 -2.60
CA ALA A 400 23.43 11.65 -3.67
C ALA A 400 24.97 11.78 -3.81
N SER A 401 25.51 11.17 -4.86
CA SER A 401 26.93 11.21 -5.24
C SER A 401 27.34 12.54 -5.87
#